data_AF-A0A4P9W8X1-F1
#
_entry.id   AF-A0A4P9W8X1-F1
#
_cell.length_a   1.000
_cell.length_b   1.000
_cell.length_c   1.000
_cell.angle_alpha   90.00
_cell.angle_beta   90.00
_cell.angle_gamma   90.00
#
_symmetry.space_group_name_H-M   'P 1'
#
loop_
_entity.id
_entity.type
_entity.pdbx_description
1 polymer ?
#
loop_
_entity_poly.entity_id
_entity_poly.type
_entity_poly.pdbx_seq_one_letter_code
_entity_poly.pdbx_strand_id
1 'polypeptide(L)'
;IAESLGIHLKDEVASNLVQDVEYRLREIIHEATKFMRHSKRQKLTSDDINSALRVRNVEPLYGFTSGAASRFNIIQNQRIFYVDDQEYDLDDIIYGPLPPVPLDVTYTGGWEGDWRAGFGKRMMGKS
;
A
#
# COMPACT_ATOMS: atom_id res chain seq x y z
N ILE A 1 4.61 9.58 -22.05
CA ILE A 1 5.95 8.94 -21.98
C ILE A 1 6.64 8.96 -23.34
N ALA A 2 6.07 8.36 -24.40
CA ALA A 2 6.71 8.41 -25.73
C ALA A 2 6.83 9.85 -26.26
N GLU A 3 5.74 10.61 -26.25
CA GLU A 3 5.74 12.02 -26.67
C GLU A 3 6.61 12.92 -25.79
N SER A 4 6.66 12.67 -24.47
CA SER A 4 7.56 13.40 -23.56
C SER A 4 9.04 13.12 -23.83
N LEU A 5 9.35 12.04 -24.54
CA LEU A 5 10.69 11.71 -25.02
C LEU A 5 10.90 12.14 -26.49
N GLY A 6 9.91 12.78 -27.12
CA GLY A 6 9.95 13.18 -28.53
C GLY A 6 9.80 12.02 -29.53
N ILE A 7 9.25 10.87 -29.09
CA ILE A 7 9.12 9.66 -29.90
C ILE A 7 7.67 9.47 -30.35
N HIS A 8 7.47 9.25 -31.66
CA HIS A 8 6.19 8.84 -32.22
C HIS A 8 6.13 7.31 -32.36
N LEU A 9 5.17 6.68 -31.68
CA LEU A 9 4.95 5.24 -31.72
C LEU A 9 3.75 4.90 -32.61
N LYS A 10 3.81 3.73 -33.26
CA LYS A 10 2.65 3.15 -33.95
C LYS A 10 1.70 2.51 -32.92
N ASP A 11 0.40 2.55 -33.17
CA ASP A 11 -0.63 2.02 -32.26
C ASP A 11 -0.44 0.55 -31.90
N GLU A 12 -0.03 -0.27 -32.88
CA GLU A 12 0.26 -1.70 -32.66
C GLU A 12 1.39 -1.92 -31.65
N VAL A 13 2.47 -1.11 -31.75
CA VAL A 13 3.61 -1.19 -30.83
C VAL A 13 3.20 -0.72 -29.43
N ALA A 14 2.41 0.35 -29.36
CA ALA A 14 1.87 0.85 -28.10
C ALA A 14 0.98 -0.19 -27.40
N SER A 15 0.09 -0.87 -28.15
CA SER A 15 -0.79 -1.90 -27.62
C SER A 15 -0.01 -3.09 -27.04
N ASN A 16 1.01 -3.57 -27.77
CA ASN A 16 1.84 -4.68 -27.28
C ASN A 16 2.62 -4.29 -26.01
N LEU A 17 3.15 -3.06 -25.96
CA LEU A 17 3.85 -2.56 -24.79
C LEU A 17 2.93 -2.46 -23.56
N VAL A 18 1.67 -2.03 -23.75
CA VAL A 18 0.69 -1.97 -22.66
C VAL A 18 0.47 -3.36 -22.05
N GLN A 19 0.35 -4.40 -22.88
CA GLN A 19 0.16 -5.77 -22.41
C GLN A 19 1.35 -6.27 -21.58
N ASP A 20 2.58 -5.99 -22.04
CA ASP A 20 3.81 -6.36 -21.31
C ASP A 20 3.93 -5.62 -19.97
N VAL A 21 3.61 -4.33 -19.95
CA VAL A 21 3.63 -3.52 -18.72
C VAL A 21 2.57 -4.00 -17.74
N GLU A 22 1.36 -4.30 -18.22
CA GLU A 22 0.29 -4.83 -17.37
C GLU A 22 0.67 -6.19 -16.76
N TYR A 23 1.30 -7.07 -17.54
CA TYR A 23 1.80 -8.34 -17.04
C TYR A 23 2.81 -8.14 -15.91
N ARG A 24 3.82 -7.29 -16.11
CA ARG A 24 4.85 -6.98 -15.09
C ARG A 24 4.24 -6.35 -13.83
N LEU A 25 3.22 -5.49 -13.99
CA LEU A 25 2.53 -4.88 -12.87
C LEU A 25 1.82 -5.95 -12.01
N ARG A 26 1.06 -6.86 -12.65
CA ARG A 26 0.38 -7.96 -11.95
C ARG A 26 1.37 -8.88 -11.24
N GLU A 27 2.50 -9.17 -11.87
CA GLU A 27 3.58 -9.94 -11.28
C GLU A 27 4.15 -9.32 -9.99
N ILE A 28 4.37 -8.00 -9.99
CA ILE A 28 4.85 -7.27 -8.81
C ILE A 28 3.79 -7.28 -7.71
N ILE A 29 2.53 -7.03 -8.05
CA ILE A 29 1.41 -7.02 -7.09
C ILE A 29 1.24 -8.39 -6.42
N HIS A 30 1.33 -9.48 -7.19
CA HIS A 30 1.25 -10.82 -6.64
C HIS A 30 2.38 -11.10 -5.65
N GLU A 31 3.60 -10.67 -5.96
CA GLU A 31 4.75 -10.84 -5.07
C GLU A 31 4.60 -9.99 -3.80
N ALA A 32 4.19 -8.73 -3.93
CA ALA A 32 3.93 -7.83 -2.81
C ALA A 32 2.82 -8.39 -1.89
N THR A 33 1.80 -9.01 -2.46
CA THR A 33 0.73 -9.68 -1.69
C THR A 33 1.28 -10.81 -0.83
N LYS A 34 2.33 -11.51 -1.26
CA LYS A 34 3.00 -12.51 -0.42
C LYS A 34 3.64 -11.82 0.79
N PHE A 35 4.41 -10.75 0.61
CA PHE A 35 5.01 -9.99 1.72
C PHE A 35 3.96 -9.50 2.73
N MET A 36 2.84 -8.96 2.23
CA MET A 36 1.70 -8.54 3.06
C MET A 36 1.18 -9.69 3.92
N ARG A 37 0.91 -10.86 3.32
CA ARG A 37 0.39 -12.03 4.05
C ARG A 37 1.41 -12.59 5.05
N HIS A 38 2.69 -12.63 4.70
CA HIS A 38 3.75 -13.08 5.62
C HIS A 38 3.92 -12.14 6.82
N SER A 39 3.63 -10.85 6.65
CA SER A 39 3.59 -9.87 7.75
C SER A 39 2.28 -9.88 8.57
N LYS A 40 1.37 -10.83 8.30
CA LYS A 40 0.05 -10.98 8.95
C LYS A 40 -0.86 -9.74 8.80
N ARG A 41 -0.65 -8.94 7.75
CA ARG A 41 -1.50 -7.79 7.41
C ARG A 41 -2.50 -8.15 6.32
N GLN A 42 -3.61 -7.43 6.28
CA GLN A 42 -4.61 -7.50 5.19
C GLN A 42 -4.59 -6.28 4.28
N LYS A 43 -3.87 -5.22 4.69
CA LYS A 43 -3.68 -3.98 3.92
C LYS A 43 -2.30 -3.99 3.30
N LEU A 44 -2.26 -3.88 1.98
CA LEU A 44 -1.03 -3.74 1.19
C LEU A 44 -0.42 -2.36 1.45
N THR A 45 0.87 -2.31 1.75
CA THR A 45 1.61 -1.06 1.96
C THR A 45 2.70 -0.88 0.90
N SER A 46 3.24 0.33 0.80
CA SER A 46 4.41 0.65 -0.04
C SER A 46 5.62 -0.21 0.31
N ASP A 47 5.79 -0.60 1.58
CA ASP A 47 6.86 -1.50 2.02
C ASP A 47 6.75 -2.91 1.42
N ASP A 48 5.53 -3.42 1.21
CA ASP A 48 5.32 -4.72 0.56
C ASP A 48 5.76 -4.66 -0.90
N ILE A 49 5.43 -3.56 -1.58
CA ILE A 49 5.81 -3.31 -2.97
C ILE A 49 7.34 -3.14 -3.07
N ASN A 50 7.94 -2.36 -2.19
CA ASN A 50 9.39 -2.18 -2.14
C ASN A 50 10.13 -3.49 -1.87
N SER A 51 9.58 -4.36 -1.04
CA SER A 51 10.12 -5.71 -0.81
C SER A 51 10.05 -6.57 -2.07
N ALA A 52 8.93 -6.52 -2.81
CA ALA A 52 8.78 -7.22 -4.09
C ALA A 52 9.75 -6.70 -5.17
N LEU A 53 9.95 -5.38 -5.26
CA LEU A 53 10.90 -4.76 -6.19
C LEU A 53 12.33 -5.22 -5.90
N ARG A 54 12.73 -5.24 -4.61
CA ARG A 54 14.06 -5.73 -4.19
C ARG A 54 14.33 -7.17 -4.60
N VAL A 55 13.36 -8.08 -4.43
CA VAL A 55 13.52 -9.48 -4.85
C VAL A 55 13.70 -9.62 -6.36
N ARG A 56 13.12 -8.71 -7.15
CA ARG A 56 13.30 -8.67 -8.61
C ARG A 56 14.51 -7.84 -9.07
N ASN A 57 15.38 -7.41 -8.16
CA ASN A 57 16.52 -6.54 -8.45
C ASN A 57 16.13 -5.21 -9.13
N VAL A 58 14.94 -4.70 -8.81
CA VAL A 58 14.47 -3.38 -9.23
C VAL A 58 14.68 -2.40 -8.08
N GLU A 59 15.08 -1.18 -8.42
CA GLU A 59 15.23 -0.10 -7.43
C GLU A 59 13.90 0.15 -6.69
N PRO A 60 13.92 0.28 -5.35
CA PRO A 60 12.71 0.57 -4.59
C PRO A 60 12.21 1.99 -4.85
N LEU A 61 10.92 2.21 -4.62
CA LEU A 61 10.31 3.52 -4.70
C LEU A 61 10.52 4.27 -3.37
N TYR A 62 11.22 5.40 -3.44
CA TYR A 62 11.44 6.30 -2.32
C TYR A 62 10.30 7.33 -2.19
N GLY A 63 10.12 7.91 -1.00
CA GLY A 63 9.14 8.97 -0.76
C GLY A 63 7.70 8.51 -0.44
N PHE A 64 7.44 7.20 -0.39
CA PHE A 64 6.11 6.63 -0.12
C PHE A 64 5.98 5.98 1.27
N THR A 65 6.87 6.30 2.20
CA THR A 65 6.87 5.76 3.57
C THR A 65 6.12 6.63 4.57
N SER A 66 5.90 7.90 4.24
CA SER A 66 5.03 8.77 5.03
C SER A 66 3.59 8.25 4.90
N GLY A 67 2.91 8.02 6.04
CA GLY A 67 1.52 7.55 6.05
C GLY A 67 0.50 8.53 5.45
N ALA A 68 0.97 9.63 4.84
CA ALA A 68 0.16 10.62 4.17
C ALA A 68 -0.19 10.14 2.75
N ALA A 69 -1.48 10.15 2.41
CA ALA A 69 -1.92 9.85 1.06
C ALA A 69 -1.49 10.96 0.09
N SER A 70 -0.87 10.60 -1.04
CA SER A 70 -0.60 11.54 -2.12
C SER A 70 -1.91 12.18 -2.60
N ARG A 71 -1.92 13.52 -2.68
CA ARG A 71 -3.07 14.28 -3.17
C ARG A 71 -2.95 14.47 -4.68
N PHE A 72 -3.93 13.95 -5.42
CA PHE A 72 -4.04 14.13 -6.86
C PHE A 72 -5.01 15.27 -7.16
N ASN A 73 -4.52 16.29 -7.86
CA ASN A 73 -5.31 17.40 -8.35
C ASN A 73 -5.68 17.19 -9.83
N ILE A 74 -6.85 17.69 -10.23
CA ILE A 74 -7.41 17.49 -11.58
C ILE A 74 -7.50 18.83 -12.30
N ILE A 75 -6.94 18.92 -13.50
CA ILE A 75 -7.21 20.01 -14.42
C ILE A 75 -8.45 19.64 -15.23
N GLN A 76 -9.61 20.17 -14.80
CA GLN A 76 -10.94 19.76 -15.26
C GLN A 76 -11.12 19.77 -16.78
N ASN A 77 -10.45 20.68 -17.49
CA ASN A 77 -10.59 20.83 -18.93
C ASN A 77 -9.77 19.85 -19.78
N GLN A 78 -8.79 19.15 -19.20
CA GLN A 78 -7.83 18.34 -19.99
C GLN A 78 -7.74 16.87 -19.54
N ARG A 79 -8.51 16.44 -18.51
CA ARG A 79 -8.38 15.11 -17.88
C ARG A 79 -6.93 14.78 -17.48
N ILE A 80 -6.15 15.81 -17.15
CA ILE A 80 -4.78 15.69 -16.65
C ILE A 80 -4.83 15.69 -15.13
N PHE A 81 -4.14 14.71 -14.54
CA PHE A 81 -3.94 14.59 -13.11
C PHE A 81 -2.49 14.94 -12.80
N TYR A 82 -2.25 15.73 -11.76
CA TYR A 82 -0.92 16.00 -11.25
C TYR A 82 -0.88 15.78 -9.73
N VAL A 83 0.30 15.43 -9.23
CA VAL A 83 0.57 15.35 -7.79
C VAL A 83 1.01 16.73 -7.35
N ASP A 84 0.43 17.23 -6.26
CA ASP A 84 0.86 18.48 -5.67
C ASP A 84 2.17 18.25 -4.90
N ASP A 85 3.22 18.93 -5.32
CA ASP A 85 4.50 18.89 -4.61
C ASP A 85 4.42 19.88 -3.46
N GLN A 86 4.20 19.36 -2.25
CA GLN A 86 4.19 20.20 -1.06
C GLN A 86 5.61 20.69 -0.79
N GLU A 87 5.84 21.98 -1.02
CA GLU A 87 7.05 22.65 -0.58
C GLU A 87 7.00 22.83 0.95
N TYR A 88 8.08 22.42 1.62
CA TYR A 88 8.24 22.59 3.06
C TYR A 88 9.43 23.51 3.32
N ASP A 89 9.26 24.45 4.24
CA ASP A 89 10.38 25.23 4.76
C ASP A 89 11.27 24.34 5.64
N LEU A 90 12.57 24.44 5.45
CA LEU A 90 13.54 23.69 6.25
C LEU A 90 13.50 24.11 7.72
N ASP A 91 13.22 25.39 7.99
CA ASP A 91 13.11 25.90 9.35
C ASP A 91 11.92 25.25 10.08
N ASP A 92 10.78 25.10 9.42
CA ASP A 92 9.59 24.44 10.00
C ASP A 92 9.85 22.97 10.34
N ILE A 93 10.67 22.28 9.54
CA ILE A 93 11.04 20.87 9.80
C ILE A 93 12.00 20.78 10.99
N ILE A 94 13.00 21.67 11.06
CA ILE A 94 14.04 21.64 12.10
C ILE A 94 13.47 22.04 13.46
N TYR A 95 12.61 23.06 13.49
CA TYR A 95 12.04 23.60 14.74
C TYR A 95 10.65 23.00 15.07
N GLY A 96 10.15 22.07 14.26
CA GLY A 96 8.87 21.41 14.47
C GLY A 96 8.83 20.55 15.74
N PRO A 97 7.67 20.43 16.41
CA PRO A 97 7.53 19.59 17.59
C PRO A 97 7.71 18.10 17.25
N LEU A 98 8.40 17.37 18.12
CA LEU A 98 8.56 15.93 17.97
C LEU A 98 7.21 15.21 17.98
N PRO A 99 7.01 14.19 17.13
CA PRO A 99 5.80 13.40 17.16
C PRO A 99 5.66 12.66 18.49
N PRO A 100 4.43 12.46 19.00
CA PRO A 100 4.21 11.73 20.23
C PRO A 100 4.63 10.26 20.07
N VAL A 101 5.26 9.71 21.12
CA VAL A 101 5.69 8.30 21.13
C VAL A 101 4.45 7.41 21.26
N PRO A 102 4.31 6.36 20.41
CA PRO A 102 3.26 5.36 20.58
C PRO A 102 3.36 4.69 21.95
N LEU A 103 2.22 4.35 22.54
CA LEU A 103 2.19 3.55 23.78
C LEU A 103 2.78 2.16 23.52
N ASP A 104 3.53 1.63 24.50
CA ASP A 104 4.07 0.27 24.43
C ASP A 104 2.95 -0.76 24.29
N VAL A 105 3.21 -1.78 23.49
CA VAL A 105 2.32 -2.94 23.31
C VAL A 105 2.29 -3.76 24.60
N THR A 106 1.36 -3.46 25.50
CA THR A 106 1.09 -4.28 26.69
C THR A 106 0.10 -5.40 26.35
N TYR A 107 0.56 -6.65 26.35
CA TYR A 107 -0.32 -7.82 26.32
C TYR A 107 -0.79 -8.14 27.74
N THR A 108 -1.86 -7.52 28.20
CA THR A 108 -2.56 -7.99 29.42
C THR A 108 -3.49 -9.13 29.03
N GLY A 109 -2.95 -10.35 28.96
CA GLY A 109 -3.73 -11.57 28.86
C GLY A 109 -4.43 -11.86 30.19
N GLY A 110 -5.65 -11.35 30.37
CA GLY A 110 -6.57 -11.83 31.40
C GLY A 110 -7.02 -13.24 31.06
N TRP A 111 -6.80 -14.18 31.96
CA TRP A 111 -7.06 -15.62 31.83
C TRP A 111 -8.53 -15.96 32.13
N GLU A 112 -9.40 -14.95 32.18
CA GLU A 112 -10.77 -15.08 32.63
C GLU A 112 -11.74 -14.42 31.64
N GLY A 113 -12.39 -15.26 30.83
CA GLY A 113 -13.76 -15.04 30.40
C GLY A 113 -14.02 -14.74 28.93
N ASP A 114 -13.95 -15.74 28.06
CA ASP A 114 -15.00 -15.87 27.03
C ASP A 114 -15.36 -17.34 26.77
N TRP A 115 -16.33 -17.84 27.55
CA TRP A 115 -16.95 -19.16 27.37
C TRP A 115 -18.20 -19.11 26.47
N ARG A 116 -18.45 -18.01 25.73
CA ARG A 116 -19.65 -17.88 24.87
C ARG A 116 -19.43 -18.38 23.44
N ALA A 117 -18.84 -19.55 23.26
CA ALA A 117 -18.90 -20.21 21.95
C ALA A 117 -18.85 -21.74 22.09
N GLY A 118 -20.01 -22.34 22.36
CA GLY A 118 -20.23 -23.74 22.02
C GLY A 118 -20.88 -24.59 23.10
N PHE A 119 -22.19 -24.45 23.30
CA PHE A 119 -23.03 -25.59 23.69
C PHE A 119 -24.42 -25.49 23.06
N GLY A 120 -24.44 -25.59 21.73
CA GLY A 120 -25.62 -26.04 21.00
C GLY A 120 -25.64 -27.56 20.97
N LYS A 121 -26.23 -28.22 21.98
CA LYS A 121 -26.73 -29.60 21.86
C LYS A 121 -28.03 -29.80 22.67
N ARG A 122 -29.11 -29.84 21.89
CA ARG A 122 -30.37 -30.57 22.07
C ARG A 122 -30.21 -31.84 22.94
N MET A 123 -30.99 -31.96 24.02
CA MET A 123 -31.53 -33.26 24.48
C MET A 123 -32.86 -33.05 25.22
N MET A 124 -33.86 -33.79 24.72
CA MET A 124 -35.19 -34.02 25.27
C MET A 124 -35.10 -34.76 26.62
N GLY A 125 -36.09 -34.57 27.50
CA GLY A 125 -36.56 -35.66 28.37
C GLY A 125 -36.91 -35.31 29.83
N LYS A 126 -38.22 -35.11 30.06
CA LYS A 126 -39.05 -35.58 31.20
C LYS A 126 -38.68 -35.18 32.64
N SER A 127 -39.60 -34.51 33.33
CA SER A 127 -40.70 -35.15 34.09
C SER A 127 -41.88 -34.20 34.20
#